data_AF-A0A7C5HX09-F1
#
_entry.id   AF-A0A7C5HX09-F1
#
_cell.length_a   1.000
_cell.length_b   1.000
_cell.length_c   1.000
_cell.angle_alpha   90.00
_cell.angle_beta   90.00
_cell.angle_gamma   90.00
#
_symmetry.space_group_name_H-M   'P 1'
#
loop_
_entity.id
_entity.type
_entity.pdbx_description
1 polymer ?
#
loop_
_entity_poly.entity_id
_entity_poly.type
_entity_poly.pdbx_seq_one_letter_code
_entity_poly.pdbx_strand_id
1 'polypeptide(L)' 'MKQIKCRSCGKMVSSNTKRCPKCGTLLKLPKALLITILAIFSFIVGIIIVTFLF' A
#
# COMPACT_ATOMS: atom_id res chain seq x y z
N MET A 1 20.62 -7.11 10.09
CA MET A 1 20.06 -6.98 8.71
C MET A 1 18.70 -7.67 8.67
N LYS A 2 17.59 -6.95 8.42
CA LYS A 2 16.21 -7.49 8.56
C LYS A 2 15.75 -8.10 7.23
N GLN A 3 15.71 -9.44 7.14
CA GLN A 3 15.27 -10.19 5.95
C GLN A 3 13.86 -10.74 6.19
N ILE A 4 12.99 -10.69 5.17
CA ILE A 4 11.65 -11.28 5.20
C ILE A 4 11.58 -12.41 4.18
N LYS A 5 10.76 -13.43 4.47
CA LYS A 5 10.50 -14.50 3.51
C LYS A 5 9.46 -14.01 2.49
N CYS A 6 9.80 -14.06 1.20
CA CYS A 6 8.85 -13.76 0.13
C CYS A 6 7.74 -14.82 0.14
N ARG A 7 6.47 -14.40 0.23
CA ARG A 7 5.32 -15.33 0.19
C ARG A 7 5.12 -16.02 -1.15
N SER A 8 5.62 -15.44 -2.25
CA SER A 8 5.42 -15.98 -3.60
C SER A 8 6.48 -17.00 -3.98
N CYS A 9 7.77 -16.72 -3.74
CA CYS A 9 8.86 -17.64 -4.12
C CYS A 9 9.56 -18.32 -2.94
N GLY A 10 9.18 -18.00 -1.69
CA GLY A 10 9.77 -18.59 -0.49
C GLY A 10 11.19 -18.14 -0.17
N LYS A 11 11.84 -17.32 -1.01
CA LYS A 11 13.22 -16.86 -0.80
C LYS A 11 13.29 -15.77 0.27
N MET A 12 14.40 -15.74 1.01
CA MET A 12 14.71 -14.63 1.92
C MET A 12 15.14 -13.40 1.12
N VAL A 13 14.51 -12.27 1.41
CA VAL A 13 14.71 -11.01 0.71
C VAL A 13 14.76 -9.86 1.71
N SER A 14 15.53 -8.82 1.37
CA SER A 14 15.66 -7.66 2.24
C SER A 14 14.31 -6.98 2.43
N SER A 15 13.94 -6.76 3.69
CA SER A 15 12.69 -6.11 4.05
C SER A 15 12.57 -4.67 3.55
N ASN A 16 13.64 -4.07 3.02
CA ASN A 16 13.61 -2.72 2.45
C ASN A 16 13.23 -2.70 0.95
N THR A 17 13.14 -3.85 0.30
CA THR A 17 12.85 -3.94 -1.14
C THR A 17 11.34 -3.88 -1.40
N LYS A 18 10.91 -3.04 -2.36
CA LYS A 18 9.49 -2.94 -2.77
C LYS A 18 9.05 -4.18 -3.55
N ARG A 19 9.95 -4.71 -4.40
CA ARG A 19 9.78 -5.94 -5.18
C ARG A 19 10.85 -6.96 -4.85
N CYS A 20 10.48 -8.22 -4.90
CA CYS A 20 11.37 -9.35 -4.73
C CYS A 20 12.33 -9.42 -5.93
N PRO A 21 13.66 -9.31 -5.74
CA PRO A 21 14.62 -9.40 -6.84
C PRO A 21 14.75 -10.80 -7.43
N LYS A 22 14.14 -11.82 -6.81
CA LYS A 22 14.21 -13.21 -7.26
C LYS A 22 13.02 -13.63 -8.13
N CYS A 23 11.83 -13.08 -7.88
CA CYS A 23 10.63 -13.43 -8.65
C CYS A 23 9.85 -12.22 -9.20
N GLY A 24 10.19 -10.99 -8.81
CA GLY A 24 9.50 -9.77 -9.24
C GLY A 24 8.26 -9.41 -8.40
N THR A 25 7.77 -10.28 -7.53
CA THR A 25 6.59 -10.03 -6.68
C THR A 25 6.76 -8.82 -5.77
N LEU A 26 5.75 -7.97 -5.68
CA LEU A 26 5.68 -6.87 -4.71
C LEU A 26 5.63 -7.42 -3.28
N LEU A 27 6.63 -7.08 -2.47
CA LEU A 27 6.78 -7.54 -1.08
C LEU A 27 6.12 -6.60 -0.07
N LYS A 28 5.98 -5.33 -0.44
CA LYS A 28 5.32 -4.30 0.36
C LYS A 28 4.31 -3.58 -0.52
N LEU A 29 3.03 -3.79 -0.23
CA LEU A 29 2.03 -2.77 -0.53
C LEU A 29 2.38 -1.56 0.35
N PRO A 30 2.70 -0.38 -0.23
CA PRO A 30 2.96 0.79 0.58
C PRO A 30 1.67 1.15 1.32
N LYS A 31 1.68 1.03 2.65
CA LYS A 31 0.56 1.47 3.51
C LYS A 31 0.18 2.92 3.22
N ALA A 32 1.15 3.73 2.79
CA ALA A 32 0.94 5.10 2.32
C ALA A 32 -0.12 5.18 1.21
N LEU A 33 -0.16 4.23 0.28
CA LEU A 33 -1.16 4.22 -0.81
C LEU A 33 -2.58 4.01 -0.28
N LEU A 34 -2.75 3.10 0.70
CA LEU A 34 -4.05 2.86 1.34
C LEU A 34 -4.53 4.07 2.14
N ILE A 35 -3.63 4.73 2.88
CA ILE A 35 -3.93 5.93 3.66
C ILE A 35 -4.30 7.09 2.73
N THR A 36 -3.58 7.31 1.63
CA THR A 36 -3.89 8.37 0.67
C THR A 36 -5.28 8.16 0.04
N ILE A 37 -5.63 6.92 -0.33
CA ILE A 37 -6.96 6.62 -0.88
C ILE A 37 -8.07 6.88 0.15
N LEU A 38 -7.89 6.46 1.41
CA LEU A 38 -8.86 6.74 2.48
C LEU A 38 -9.03 8.24 2.74
N ALA A 39 -7.93 9.00 2.74
CA ALA A 39 -7.98 10.45 2.95
C ALA A 39 -8.75 11.16 1.81
N ILE A 40 -8.47 10.78 0.56
CA ILE A 40 -9.19 11.30 -0.62
C ILE A 40 -10.67 10.94 -0.53
N PHE A 41 -11.00 9.69 -0.21
CA PHE A 41 -12.40 9.25 -0.10
C PHE A 41 -13.15 10.02 0.99
N SER A 42 -12.54 10.22 2.16
CA SER A 42 -13.11 11.01 3.26
C SER A 42 -13.37 12.46 2.84
N PHE A 43 -12.45 13.07 2.10
CA PHE A 43 -12.59 14.43 1.61
C PHE A 43 -13.70 14.56 0.56
N ILE A 44 -13.76 13.62 -0.39
CA ILE A 44 -14.80 13.58 -1.42
C ILE A 44 -16.19 13.42 -0.78
N VAL A 45 -16.35 12.50 0.18
CA VAL A 45 -17.61 12.30 0.89
C VAL A 45 -18.04 13.56 1.64
N GLY A 46 -17.11 14.24 2.31
CA GLY A 46 -17.38 15.51 2.98
C GLY A 46 -17.88 16.59 2.01
N ILE A 47 -17.21 16.76 0.87
CA ILE A 47 -17.64 17.72 -0.17
C ILE A 47 -19.03 17.36 -0.70
N ILE A 48 -19.27 16.10 -1.06
CA ILE A 48 -20.56 15.65 -1.59
C ILE A 48 -21.68 15.94 -0.59
N ILE A 49 -21.49 15.61 0.69
CA ILE A 49 -22.48 15.86 1.74
C ILE A 49 -22.79 17.36 1.82
N VAL A 50 -21.77 18.21 1.88
CA VAL A 50 -21.95 19.67 1.98
C VAL A 50 -22.67 20.23 0.76
N THR A 51 -22.32 19.78 -0.45
CA THR A 51 -22.98 20.19 -1.69
C THR A 51 -24.44 19.72 -1.77
N PHE A 52 -24.76 18.54 -1.24
CA PHE A 52 -26.14 18.03 -1.23
C PHE A 52 -27.01 18.65 -0.12
N LEU A 53 -26.37 19.22 0.92
CA LEU A 53 -27.05 19.85 2.05
C LEU A 53 -27.48 21.30 1.76
N PHE A 54 -26.88 21.94 0.76
CA PHE A 54 -27.08 23.33 0.36
C PHE A 54 -27.91 23.42 -0.93
#